data_AF-A0A502IR71-F1
#
_entry.id   AF-A0A502IR71-F1
#
_cell.length_a   1.000
_cell.length_b   1.000
_cell.length_c   1.000
_cell.angle_alpha   90.00
_cell.angle_beta   90.00
_cell.angle_gamma   90.00
#
_symmetry.space_group_name_H-M   'P 1'
#
loop_
_entity.id
_entity.type
_entity.pdbx_description
1 polymer ?
#
loop_
_entity_poly.entity_id
_entity_poly.type
_entity_poly.pdbx_seq_one_letter_code
_entity_poly.pdbx_strand_id
1 'polypeptide(L)' 'MESIFPDKLQMGDMIRVISPSRSLGIIAKELREQALHVLSKQGLRVTFSRHAEEMQGEIYVR' A
#
# COMPACT_ATOMS: atom_id res chain seq x y z
N MET A 1 26.95 -12.80 6.84
CA MET A 1 25.91 -12.58 5.81
C MET A 1 26.21 -11.21 5.24
N GLU A 2 26.62 -11.12 3.98
CA GLU A 2 26.77 -9.81 3.32
C GLU A 2 25.38 -9.21 3.05
N SER A 3 25.24 -7.89 3.23
CA SER A 3 23.97 -7.20 3.01
C SER A 3 23.79 -6.84 1.55
N ILE A 4 22.63 -7.17 0.99
CA ILE A 4 22.21 -6.71 -0.34
C ILE A 4 21.47 -5.38 -0.17
N PHE A 5 21.95 -4.33 -0.83
CA PHE A 5 21.25 -3.03 -0.90
C PHE A 5 20.41 -2.97 -2.17
N PRO A 6 19.12 -2.61 -2.08
CA PRO A 6 18.28 -2.43 -3.25
C PRO A 6 18.63 -1.12 -3.98
N ASP A 7 18.34 -1.08 -5.28
CA ASP A 7 18.44 0.14 -6.08
C ASP A 7 17.55 1.26 -5.51
N LYS A 8 17.99 2.50 -5.71
CA LYS A 8 17.22 3.68 -5.29
C LYS A 8 16.08 3.93 -6.26
N LEU A 9 14.91 4.23 -5.71
CA LEU A 9 13.73 4.60 -6.49
C LEU A 9 13.98 5.84 -7.36
N GLN A 10 13.42 5.81 -8.56
CA GLN A 10 13.41 6.89 -9.54
C GLN A 10 11.99 7.32 -9.87
N MET A 11 11.85 8.48 -10.52
CA MET A 11 10.57 8.94 -11.04
C MET A 11 10.02 7.95 -12.08
N GLY A 12 8.75 7.57 -11.93
CA GLY A 12 8.06 6.58 -12.76
C GLY A 12 8.06 5.17 -12.18
N ASP A 13 8.86 4.90 -11.14
CA ASP A 13 8.93 3.57 -10.53
C ASP A 13 7.61 3.15 -9.88
N MET A 14 7.40 1.83 -9.83
CA MET A 14 6.23 1.23 -9.22
C MET A 14 6.48 0.87 -7.76
N ILE A 15 5.55 1.26 -6.88
CA ILE A 15 5.49 0.76 -5.52
C ILE A 15 4.28 -0.16 -5.38
N ARG A 16 4.49 -1.32 -4.76
CA ARG A 16 3.43 -2.27 -4.40
C ARG A 16 3.13 -2.17 -2.92
N VAL A 17 1.91 -1.77 -2.58
CA VAL A 17 1.38 -1.80 -1.21
C VAL A 17 0.87 -3.21 -0.91
N ILE A 18 1.36 -3.76 0.21
CA ILE A 18 0.97 -5.05 0.77
C ILE A 18 0.51 -4.87 2.22
N SER A 19 -0.33 -5.79 2.69
CA SER A 19 -0.92 -5.75 4.05
C SER A 19 -0.61 -7.03 4.83
N PRO A 20 0.67 -7.35 5.12
CA PRO A 20 1.06 -8.64 5.69
C PRO A 20 0.67 -8.82 7.17
N SER A 21 0.28 -7.73 7.85
CA SER A 21 -0.05 -7.75 9.28
C SER A 21 -1.53 -7.42 9.53
N ARG A 22 -1.96 -6.21 9.16
CA ARG A 22 -3.36 -5.79 9.27
C ARG A 22 -3.88 -5.35 7.92
N SER A 23 -5.16 -5.62 7.67
CA SER A 23 -5.84 -5.26 6.43
C SER A 23 -5.75 -3.76 6.15
N LEU A 24 -5.57 -3.40 4.88
CA LEU A 24 -5.71 -2.02 4.41
C LEU A 24 -7.15 -1.50 4.64
N GLY A 25 -8.14 -2.40 4.72
CA GLY A 25 -9.55 -2.07 4.91
C GLY A 25 -9.85 -1.36 6.23
N ILE A 26 -8.96 -1.44 7.23
CA ILE A 26 -9.12 -0.69 8.49
C ILE A 26 -8.79 0.81 8.33
N ILE A 27 -8.13 1.19 7.24
CA ILE A 27 -7.73 2.58 6.98
C ILE A 27 -8.86 3.27 6.20
N ALA A 28 -9.35 4.38 6.75
CA ALA A 28 -10.37 5.21 6.11
C ALA A 28 -9.99 5.59 4.67
N LYS A 29 -10.99 5.61 3.77
CA LYS A 29 -10.76 5.80 2.33
C LYS A 29 -10.07 7.13 2.04
N GLU A 30 -10.44 8.19 2.74
CA GLU A 30 -9.90 9.54 2.58
C GLU A 30 -8.40 9.57 2.90
N LEU A 31 -7.97 8.83 3.91
CA LEU A 31 -6.55 8.71 4.26
C LEU A 31 -5.78 7.94 3.18
N ARG A 32 -6.39 6.89 2.60
CA ARG A 32 -5.80 6.14 1.47
C ARG A 32 -5.62 7.04 0.24
N GLU A 33 -6.62 7.85 -0.07
CA GLU A 33 -6.58 8.82 -1.19
C GLU A 33 -5.52 9.91 -0.96
N GLN A 34 -5.41 10.46 0.25
CA GLN A 34 -4.36 11.41 0.59
C GLN A 34 -2.96 10.82 0.42
N ALA A 35 -2.74 9.58 0.90
CA ALA A 35 -1.47 8.89 0.73
C ALA A 35 -1.15 8.65 -0.75
N LEU A 36 -2.13 8.22 -1.54
CA LEU A 36 -1.98 8.02 -2.98
C LEU A 36 -1.61 9.31 -3.70
N HIS A 37 -2.23 10.44 -3.34
CA HIS A 37 -1.92 11.76 -3.91
C HIS A 37 -0.48 12.18 -3.62
N VAL A 38 -0.03 12.02 -2.39
CA VAL A 38 1.35 12.38 -1.99
C VAL A 38 2.37 11.53 -2.74
N LEU A 39 2.18 10.21 -2.81
CA LEU A 39 3.08 9.30 -3.51
C LEU A 39 3.10 9.55 -5.02
N SER A 40 1.92 9.77 -5.61
CA SER A 40 1.80 10.08 -7.04
C SER A 40 2.47 11.41 -7.40
N LYS A 41 2.38 12.41 -6.51
CA LYS A 41 3.10 13.70 -6.67
C LYS A 41 4.62 13.57 -6.63
N GLN A 42 5.14 12.55 -5.97
CA GLN A 42 6.58 12.21 -6.03
C GLN A 42 6.94 11.43 -7.32
N GLY A 43 5.99 11.24 -8.23
CA GLY A 43 6.19 10.56 -9.51
C GLY A 43 6.15 9.03 -9.42
N LEU A 44 5.61 8.46 -8.33
CA LEU A 44 5.58 7.02 -8.10
C LEU A 44 4.24 6.43 -8.53
N ARG A 45 4.29 5.28 -9.21
CA ARG A 45 3.09 4.51 -9.58
C ARG A 45 2.72 3.54 -8.46
N VAL A 46 1.70 3.87 -7.69
CA VAL A 46 1.24 3.02 -6.57
C VAL A 46 0.29 1.93 -7.09
N THR A 47 0.50 0.70 -6.63
CA THR A 47 -0.36 -0.45 -6.90
C THR A 47 -0.64 -1.20 -5.60
N PHE A 48 -1.79 -1.88 -5.51
CA PHE A 48 -2.18 -2.66 -4.34
C PHE A 48 -2.12 -4.15 -4.66
N SER A 49 -1.72 -4.97 -3.68
CA SER A 49 -1.81 -6.42 -3.82
C SER A 49 -3.26 -6.89 -3.86
N ARG A 50 -3.51 -8.05 -4.47
CA ARG A 50 -4.85 -8.62 -4.67
C ARG A 50 -5.69 -8.70 -3.38
N HIS A 51 -5.03 -8.97 -2.25
CA HIS A 51 -5.68 -9.19 -0.95
C HIS A 51 -5.36 -8.07 0.07
N ALA A 52 -4.93 -6.89 -0.40
CA ALA A 52 -4.55 -5.81 0.50
C ALA A 52 -5.68 -5.38 1.44
N GLU A 53 -6.92 -5.43 0.98
CA GLU A 53 -8.14 -5.05 1.73
C GLU A 53 -8.86 -6.25 2.35
N GLU A 54 -8.35 -7.48 2.19
CA GLU A 54 -8.98 -8.65 2.79
C GLU A 54 -8.98 -8.52 4.32
N MET A 55 -10.14 -8.76 4.93
CA MET A 55 -10.32 -8.75 6.38
C MET A 55 -10.74 -10.15 6.80
N GLN A 56 -9.97 -10.78 7.69
CA GLN A 56 -10.36 -12.05 8.28
C GLN A 56 -11.49 -11.81 9.29
N GLY A 57 -12.67 -12.35 8.98
CA GLY A 57 -13.85 -12.33 9.83
C GLY A 57 -14.91 -11.34 9.33
N GLU A 58 -16.08 -11.87 8.99
CA GLU A 58 -17.29 -11.08 8.79
C GLU A 58 -17.64 -10.38 10.11
N ILE A 59 -17.38 -9.08 10.18
CA ILE A 59 -18.03 -8.26 11.20
C ILE A 59 -19.42 -7.97 10.65
N TYR A 60 -20.37 -8.86 10.95
CA TYR A 60 -21.78 -8.51 10.97
C TYR A 60 -21.96 -7.33 11.93
N VAL A 61 -22.10 -6.13 11.39
CA VAL A 61 -22.77 -5.05 12.10
C VAL A 61 -23.95 -4.64 11.23
N ARG A 62 -25.14 -4.79 11.80
CA ARG A 62 -26.40 -4.29 11.24
C ARG A 62 -26.39 -2.79 11.11
#